data_AF-A0A847BTS8-F1
#
_entry.id   AF-A0A847BTS8-F1
#
_cell.length_a   1.000
_cell.length_b   1.000
_cell.length_c   1.000
_cell.angle_alpha   90.00
_cell.angle_beta   90.00
_cell.angle_gamma   90.00
#
_symmetry.space_group_name_H-M   'P 1'
#
loop_
_entity.id
_entity.type
_entity.pdbx_description
1 polymer ?
#
loop_
_entity_poly.entity_id
_entity_poly.type
_entity_poly.pdbx_seq_one_letter_code
_entity_poly.pdbx_strand_id
1 'polypeptide(L)'
;MRSFLLLIFTIFLVGCAPKTITLSSETLEIEVLDWSNFSNLPSINEEFWEALKHTCKRVESIGEYCSLRSTDELKDSFVPVRIIPKGVMTGYYEPTLRGSETQNEKYKYPLYGAPKDMLQIDLSTLYPELSNYRLRGKLKNGRIVPYKSHQDIDKNGINAPVLCYVDSKIDAFFLHIQGSGKVVLENGNILNLGYADQNGHPYRAIGRIMKKDGYLEDVSMQSIRDFLIANPEKQDEILHANPSYVFFESKSQGATGAAGVELIANTSVAVDRRYIPLGMPLILKTDISFVSPWG
;
A
#
# COMPACT_ATOMS: atom_id res chain seq x y z
N MET A 1 -26.49 38.09 64.66
CA MET A 1 -27.05 37.08 63.72
C MET A 1 -26.12 36.98 62.53
N ARG A 2 -25.83 35.74 62.12
CA ARG A 2 -24.69 35.32 61.29
C ARG A 2 -24.82 35.77 59.83
N SER A 3 -23.71 36.26 59.29
CA SER A 3 -23.47 36.49 57.87
C SER A 3 -23.42 35.15 57.13
N PHE A 4 -24.13 35.01 56.02
CA PHE A 4 -24.03 33.85 55.12
C PHE A 4 -23.58 34.33 53.75
N LEU A 5 -22.31 34.06 53.44
CA LEU A 5 -21.68 34.23 52.14
C LEU A 5 -22.00 32.98 51.32
N LEU A 6 -22.87 33.10 50.30
CA LEU A 6 -23.19 31.99 49.40
C LEU A 6 -22.15 31.95 48.28
N LEU A 7 -21.15 31.06 48.39
CA LEU A 7 -20.18 30.79 47.34
C LEU A 7 -20.78 29.80 46.35
N ILE A 8 -21.21 30.26 45.18
CA ILE A 8 -21.66 29.38 44.08
C ILE A 8 -20.41 28.90 43.33
N PHE A 9 -19.97 27.66 43.61
CA PHE A 9 -19.01 26.95 42.77
C PHE A 9 -19.73 26.46 41.51
N THR A 10 -19.56 27.16 40.40
CA THR A 10 -19.94 26.65 39.08
C THR A 10 -18.84 25.70 38.61
N ILE A 11 -19.08 24.40 38.79
CA ILE A 11 -18.24 23.34 38.22
C ILE A 11 -18.50 23.32 36.71
N PHE A 12 -17.54 23.83 35.93
CA PHE A 12 -17.50 23.59 34.48
C PHE A 12 -17.19 22.11 34.26
N LEU A 13 -18.24 21.30 34.06
CA LEU A 13 -18.11 19.99 33.43
C LEU A 13 -17.80 20.22 31.96
N VAL A 14 -16.51 20.19 31.61
CA VAL A 14 -16.06 20.11 30.22
C VAL A 14 -16.47 18.72 29.71
N GLY A 15 -17.63 18.65 29.08
CA GLY A 15 -18.02 17.48 28.32
C GLY A 15 -17.02 17.27 27.19
N CYS A 16 -16.39 16.10 27.15
CA CYS A 16 -15.74 15.59 25.95
C CYS A 16 -16.78 15.51 24.84
N ALA A 17 -16.83 16.52 23.97
CA ALA A 17 -17.40 16.35 22.64
C ALA A 17 -16.51 15.34 21.90
N PRO A 18 -17.07 14.31 21.23
CA PRO A 18 -16.28 13.48 20.33
C PRO A 18 -15.62 14.41 19.32
N LYS A 19 -14.31 14.26 19.10
CA LYS A 19 -13.59 14.98 18.05
C LYS A 19 -14.26 14.64 16.72
N THR A 20 -15.17 15.50 16.26
CA THR A 20 -15.62 15.49 14.88
C THR A 20 -14.39 15.73 14.04
N ILE A 21 -13.93 14.69 13.32
CA ILE A 21 -12.87 14.80 12.34
C ILE A 21 -13.36 15.84 11.32
N THR A 22 -12.87 17.06 11.45
CA THR A 22 -13.23 18.15 10.56
C THR A 22 -12.41 17.92 9.30
N LEU A 23 -13.06 17.37 8.27
CA LEU A 23 -12.46 17.16 6.97
C LEU A 23 -12.19 18.53 6.34
N SER A 24 -10.91 18.86 6.20
CA SER A 24 -10.44 20.09 5.56
C SER A 24 -10.83 20.06 4.08
N SER A 25 -11.76 20.94 3.70
CA SER A 25 -12.21 21.21 2.33
C SER A 25 -11.04 21.60 1.44
N GLU A 26 -10.93 21.06 0.23
CA GLU A 26 -11.17 21.95 -0.92
C GLU A 26 -11.87 21.32 -2.14
N THR A 27 -12.22 20.02 -2.16
CA THR A 27 -13.02 19.46 -3.28
C THR A 27 -13.91 18.24 -2.95
N LEU A 28 -13.90 17.72 -1.73
CA LEU A 28 -14.75 16.57 -1.38
C LEU A 28 -15.99 17.01 -0.62
N GLU A 29 -17.16 16.65 -1.16
CA GLU A 29 -18.44 16.78 -0.48
C GLU A 29 -18.80 15.47 0.20
N ILE A 30 -19.53 15.57 1.32
CA ILE A 30 -20.04 14.42 2.06
C ILE A 30 -21.54 14.51 2.15
N GLU A 31 -22.20 13.43 1.72
CA GLU A 31 -23.63 13.24 1.86
C GLU A 31 -23.88 12.17 2.93
N VAL A 32 -24.60 12.54 4.00
CA VAL A 32 -25.03 11.58 5.02
C VAL A 32 -26.16 10.74 4.46
N LEU A 33 -26.05 9.42 4.58
CA LEU A 33 -27.03 8.46 4.09
C LEU A 33 -27.74 7.76 5.25
N ASP A 34 -28.86 7.13 4.92
CA ASP A 34 -29.56 6.24 5.83
C ASP A 34 -29.23 4.78 5.50
N TRP A 35 -29.25 3.90 6.51
CA TRP A 35 -28.98 2.47 6.31
C TRP A 35 -30.01 1.79 5.39
N SER A 36 -31.22 2.35 5.25
CA SER A 36 -32.23 1.89 4.28
C SER A 36 -31.78 2.03 2.82
N ASN A 37 -30.81 2.92 2.52
CA ASN A 37 -30.21 3.02 1.19
C ASN A 37 -29.39 1.78 0.80
N PHE A 38 -29.13 0.88 1.76
CA PHE A 38 -28.27 -0.29 1.61
C PHE A 38 -29.02 -1.61 1.84
N SER A 39 -30.34 -1.61 1.73
CA SER A 39 -31.19 -2.81 1.92
C SER A 39 -30.85 -3.99 1.00
N ASN A 40 -30.23 -3.72 -0.14
CA ASN A 40 -29.80 -4.72 -1.13
C ASN A 40 -28.30 -5.08 -1.03
N LEU A 41 -27.57 -4.63 0.00
CA LEU A 41 -26.18 -5.04 0.15
C LEU A 41 -26.08 -6.54 0.47
N PRO A 42 -25.03 -7.22 0.00
CA PRO A 42 -24.67 -8.54 0.49
C PRO A 42 -24.54 -8.55 2.01
N SER A 43 -24.85 -9.68 2.64
CA SER A 43 -24.57 -9.88 4.06
C SER A 43 -23.09 -9.68 4.36
N ILE A 44 -22.80 -9.02 5.47
CA ILE A 44 -21.43 -8.88 5.98
C ILE A 44 -20.88 -10.28 6.26
N ASN A 45 -19.77 -10.63 5.64
CA ASN A 45 -19.13 -11.94 5.72
C ASN A 45 -18.17 -12.05 6.92
N GLU A 46 -17.67 -13.26 7.17
CA GLU A 46 -16.73 -13.53 8.28
C GLU A 46 -15.41 -12.78 8.10
N GLU A 47 -14.91 -12.66 6.86
CA GLU A 47 -13.67 -11.97 6.54
C GLU A 47 -13.70 -10.49 6.94
N PHE A 48 -14.86 -9.82 6.79
CA PHE A 48 -15.03 -8.45 7.28
C PHE A 48 -14.87 -8.36 8.79
N TRP A 49 -15.52 -9.26 9.54
CA TRP A 49 -15.45 -9.25 11.01
C TRP A 49 -14.05 -9.57 11.52
N GLU A 50 -13.36 -10.47 10.84
CA GLU A 50 -11.95 -10.76 11.09
C GLU A 50 -11.09 -9.50 10.83
N ALA A 51 -11.23 -8.86 9.68
CA ALA A 51 -10.51 -7.63 9.34
C ALA A 51 -10.76 -6.52 10.37
N LEU A 52 -12.01 -6.28 10.77
CA LEU A 52 -12.37 -5.29 11.76
C LEU A 52 -11.71 -5.59 13.11
N LYS A 53 -11.78 -6.85 13.56
CA LYS A 53 -11.19 -7.30 14.83
C LYS A 53 -9.66 -7.16 14.86
N HIS A 54 -8.97 -7.44 13.76
CA HIS A 54 -7.53 -7.24 13.69
C HIS A 54 -7.18 -5.75 13.66
N THR A 55 -7.92 -4.97 12.89
CA THR A 55 -7.61 -3.55 12.68
C THR A 55 -7.90 -2.71 13.92
N CYS A 56 -9.03 -2.94 14.61
CA CYS A 56 -9.40 -2.19 15.80
C CYS A 56 -8.41 -2.38 16.97
N LYS A 57 -7.75 -3.54 17.05
CA LYS A 57 -6.71 -3.82 18.07
C LYS A 57 -5.44 -3.01 17.83
N ARG A 58 -5.22 -2.57 16.59
CA ARG A 58 -3.99 -1.90 16.17
C ARG A 58 -4.17 -0.40 15.96
N VAL A 59 -5.37 0.01 15.53
CA VAL A 59 -5.72 1.40 15.24
C VAL A 59 -6.56 1.97 16.38
N GLU A 60 -5.93 2.83 17.18
CA GLU A 60 -6.52 3.38 18.40
C GLU A 60 -7.85 4.11 18.15
N SER A 61 -7.98 4.85 17.03
CA SER A 61 -9.17 5.64 16.72
C SER A 61 -10.44 4.84 16.46
N ILE A 62 -10.34 3.51 16.31
CA ILE A 62 -11.47 2.61 16.12
C ILE A 62 -11.49 1.47 17.16
N GLY A 63 -10.70 1.59 18.24
CA GLY A 63 -10.53 0.52 19.22
C GLY A 63 -11.81 0.15 19.97
N GLU A 64 -12.72 1.11 20.16
CA GLU A 64 -14.02 0.87 20.80
C GLU A 64 -14.91 -0.10 20.01
N TYR A 65 -14.72 -0.17 18.68
CA TYR A 65 -15.50 -1.05 17.81
C TYR A 65 -14.99 -2.50 17.78
N CYS A 66 -13.95 -2.84 18.57
CA CYS A 66 -13.46 -4.21 18.69
C CYS A 66 -14.46 -5.21 19.28
N SER A 67 -15.46 -4.73 20.00
CA SER A 67 -16.48 -5.58 20.62
C SER A 67 -17.64 -5.90 19.68
N LEU A 68 -17.78 -5.23 18.53
CA LEU A 68 -18.91 -5.46 17.62
C LEU A 68 -18.93 -6.91 17.12
N ARG A 69 -20.10 -7.54 17.14
CA ARG A 69 -20.34 -8.93 16.74
C ARG A 69 -21.49 -9.10 15.75
N SER A 70 -22.28 -8.05 15.51
CA SER A 70 -23.44 -8.14 14.63
C SER A 70 -23.58 -6.93 13.70
N THR A 71 -24.26 -7.14 12.58
CA THR A 71 -24.58 -6.09 11.63
C THR A 71 -25.41 -4.97 12.26
N ASP A 72 -26.30 -5.30 13.20
CA ASP A 72 -27.14 -4.29 13.87
C ASP A 72 -26.28 -3.42 14.80
N GLU A 73 -25.39 -4.01 15.60
CA GLU A 73 -24.44 -3.26 16.42
C GLU A 73 -23.55 -2.33 15.57
N LEU A 74 -23.12 -2.79 14.38
CA LEU A 74 -22.37 -1.95 13.44
C LEU A 74 -23.23 -0.79 12.93
N LYS A 75 -24.48 -1.05 12.53
CA LYS A 75 -25.39 -0.01 12.05
C LYS A 75 -25.70 1.03 13.12
N ASP A 76 -25.81 0.60 14.38
CA ASP A 76 -26.02 1.49 15.52
C ASP A 76 -24.77 2.31 15.86
N SER A 77 -23.58 1.79 15.54
CA SER A 77 -22.29 2.43 15.84
C SER A 77 -21.79 3.36 14.73
N PHE A 78 -22.26 3.20 13.49
CA PHE A 78 -21.76 3.92 12.33
C PHE A 78 -22.88 4.59 11.53
N VAL A 79 -22.62 5.81 11.06
CA VAL A 79 -23.47 6.52 10.11
C VAL A 79 -22.83 6.44 8.72
N PRO A 80 -23.51 5.90 7.69
CA PRO A 80 -22.93 5.80 6.37
C PRO A 80 -22.84 7.18 5.72
N VAL A 81 -21.67 7.47 5.16
CA VAL A 81 -21.39 8.72 4.45
C VAL A 81 -20.93 8.43 3.03
N ARG A 82 -21.48 9.15 2.05
CA ARG A 82 -21.04 9.09 0.65
C ARG A 82 -20.05 10.22 0.40
N ILE A 83 -18.90 9.85 -0.16
CA ILE A 83 -17.86 10.79 -0.61
C ILE A 83 -18.12 11.15 -2.06
N ILE A 84 -18.12 12.45 -2.39
CA ILE A 84 -18.37 13.01 -3.72
C ILE A 84 -17.16 13.86 -4.15
N PRO A 85 -16.73 13.80 -5.42
CA PRO A 85 -17.29 13.00 -6.52
C PRO A 85 -16.91 11.51 -6.45
N LYS A 86 -17.49 10.71 -7.35
CA LYS A 86 -17.10 9.29 -7.50
C LYS A 86 -15.59 9.18 -7.73
N GLY A 87 -14.95 8.33 -6.94
CA GLY A 87 -13.52 8.04 -7.08
C GLY A 87 -13.22 6.99 -8.15
N VAL A 88 -11.93 6.72 -8.34
CA VAL A 88 -11.42 5.64 -9.18
C VAL A 88 -11.09 4.45 -8.28
N MET A 89 -11.55 3.26 -8.65
CA MET A 89 -11.19 2.01 -8.01
C MET A 89 -10.20 1.24 -8.88
N THR A 90 -9.13 0.75 -8.27
CA THR A 90 -8.12 -0.11 -8.91
C THR A 90 -7.88 -1.33 -8.05
N GLY A 91 -7.44 -2.44 -8.67
CA GLY A 91 -7.03 -3.65 -7.95
C GLY A 91 -5.52 -3.72 -7.75
N TYR A 92 -5.11 -4.30 -6.63
CA TYR A 92 -3.73 -4.74 -6.36
C TYR A 92 -3.79 -6.15 -5.74
N TYR A 93 -2.66 -6.86 -5.74
CA TYR A 93 -2.61 -8.22 -5.24
C TYR A 93 -1.22 -8.52 -4.67
N GLU A 94 -1.13 -9.63 -3.93
CA GLU A 94 0.14 -10.18 -3.48
C GLU A 94 0.62 -11.24 -4.52
N PRO A 95 1.65 -10.96 -5.33
CA PRO A 95 2.14 -11.90 -6.32
C PRO A 95 2.90 -13.05 -5.65
N THR A 96 2.72 -14.25 -6.23
CA THR A 96 3.50 -15.44 -5.87
C THR A 96 4.51 -15.72 -6.97
N LEU A 97 5.79 -15.68 -6.63
CA LEU A 97 6.92 -15.97 -7.50
C LEU A 97 7.52 -17.33 -7.16
N ARG A 98 8.35 -17.86 -8.05
CA ARG A 98 9.20 -19.03 -7.77
C ARG A 98 10.63 -18.56 -7.57
N GLY A 99 11.31 -19.12 -6.58
CA GLY A 99 12.66 -18.71 -6.24
C GLY A 99 13.56 -19.79 -5.68
N SER A 100 14.81 -19.41 -5.43
CA SER A 100 15.82 -20.21 -4.74
C SER A 100 16.64 -19.32 -3.82
N GLU A 101 17.17 -19.89 -2.75
CA GLU A 101 18.09 -19.18 -1.85
C GLU A 101 19.44 -18.93 -2.53
N THR A 102 19.81 -19.76 -3.51
CA THR A 102 21.07 -19.66 -4.25
C THR A 102 20.83 -19.37 -5.72
N GLN A 103 21.76 -18.64 -6.34
CA GLN A 103 21.69 -18.34 -7.76
C GLN A 103 22.03 -19.58 -8.58
N ASN A 104 21.25 -19.84 -9.64
CA ASN A 104 21.54 -20.92 -10.58
C ASN A 104 21.01 -20.59 -11.99
N GLU A 105 21.08 -21.56 -12.91
CA GLU A 105 20.65 -21.37 -14.30
C GLU A 105 19.15 -21.05 -14.45
N LYS A 106 18.31 -21.41 -13.47
CA LYS A 106 16.88 -21.12 -13.47
C LYS A 106 16.58 -19.83 -12.70
N TYR A 107 17.13 -19.67 -11.50
CA TYR A 107 16.89 -18.52 -10.62
C TYR A 107 18.06 -17.55 -10.71
N LYS A 108 17.92 -16.57 -11.60
CA LYS A 108 19.00 -15.66 -11.97
C LYS A 108 18.88 -14.29 -11.33
N TYR A 109 17.66 -13.85 -11.05
CA TYR A 109 17.35 -12.45 -10.74
C TYR A 109 17.26 -12.25 -9.23
N PRO A 110 18.19 -11.52 -8.59
CA PRO A 110 18.18 -11.33 -7.15
C PRO A 110 17.06 -10.39 -6.70
N LEU A 111 16.42 -10.71 -5.58
CA LEU A 111 15.60 -9.78 -4.82
C LEU A 111 16.43 -9.24 -3.65
N TYR A 112 16.68 -7.93 -3.66
CA TYR A 112 17.57 -7.29 -2.69
C TYR A 112 16.82 -6.78 -1.46
N GLY A 113 17.49 -6.91 -0.31
CA GLY A 113 17.18 -6.13 0.88
C GLY A 113 17.76 -4.72 0.84
N ALA A 114 17.37 -3.88 1.79
CA ALA A 114 17.82 -2.49 1.85
C ALA A 114 19.36 -2.40 1.98
N PRO A 115 20.06 -1.67 1.10
CA PRO A 115 21.51 -1.54 1.17
C PRO A 115 21.94 -0.69 2.37
N LYS A 116 23.02 -1.10 3.07
CA LYS A 116 23.54 -0.36 4.23
C LYS A 116 24.19 0.98 3.88
N ASP A 117 24.61 1.17 2.62
CA ASP A 117 25.24 2.40 2.14
C ASP A 117 24.23 3.42 1.59
N MET A 118 22.93 3.08 1.59
CA MET A 118 21.86 3.97 1.15
C MET A 118 21.44 4.90 2.30
N LEU A 119 21.60 6.19 2.08
CA LEU A 119 21.19 7.24 3.00
C LEU A 119 19.76 7.68 2.70
N GLN A 120 18.91 7.69 3.73
CA GLN A 120 17.66 8.44 3.72
C GLN A 120 17.93 9.89 4.06
N ILE A 121 17.54 10.80 3.16
CA ILE A 121 17.82 12.23 3.29
C ILE A 121 16.49 12.93 3.59
N ASP A 122 16.32 13.39 4.81
CA ASP A 122 15.20 14.25 5.20
C ASP A 122 15.71 15.66 5.46
N LEU A 123 15.36 16.57 4.55
CA LEU A 123 15.67 17.99 4.65
C LEU A 123 14.38 18.82 4.73
N SER A 124 13.23 18.20 4.97
CA SER A 124 11.92 18.85 4.94
C SER A 124 11.76 19.92 6.02
N THR A 125 12.48 19.81 7.15
CA THR A 125 12.52 20.84 8.20
C THR A 125 13.13 22.16 7.71
N LEU A 126 14.12 22.10 6.80
CA LEU A 126 14.79 23.28 6.25
C LEU A 126 14.19 23.73 4.91
N TYR A 127 13.79 22.75 4.09
CA TYR A 127 13.22 22.94 2.75
C TYR A 127 11.88 22.18 2.65
N PRO A 128 10.77 22.77 3.12
CA PRO A 128 9.46 22.10 3.18
C PRO A 128 8.97 21.52 1.85
N GLU A 129 9.36 22.11 0.72
CA GLU A 129 9.06 21.64 -0.64
C GLU A 129 9.63 20.23 -0.92
N LEU A 130 10.67 19.82 -0.18
CA LEU A 130 11.29 18.50 -0.33
C LEU A 130 10.47 17.38 0.34
N SER A 131 9.44 17.71 1.12
CA SER A 131 8.58 16.72 1.80
C SER A 131 7.87 15.77 0.83
N ASN A 132 7.66 16.20 -0.43
CA ASN A 132 7.07 15.38 -1.48
C ASN A 132 8.05 14.39 -2.12
N TYR A 133 9.35 14.50 -1.81
CA TYR A 133 10.38 13.67 -2.39
C TYR A 133 10.90 12.64 -1.39
N ARG A 134 11.04 11.40 -1.83
CA ARG A 134 11.74 10.35 -1.07
C ARG A 134 13.22 10.34 -1.43
N LEU A 135 13.95 11.36 -0.98
CA LEU A 135 15.35 11.52 -1.33
C LEU A 135 16.19 10.37 -0.76
N ARG A 136 16.97 9.75 -1.64
CA ARG A 136 17.88 8.63 -1.33
C ARG A 136 19.20 8.85 -2.04
N GLY A 137 20.29 8.64 -1.33
CA GLY A 137 21.61 8.87 -1.87
C GLY A 137 22.65 7.95 -1.25
N LYS A 138 23.89 8.11 -1.66
CA LYS A 138 25.06 7.48 -1.04
C LYS A 138 26.22 8.44 -0.99
N LEU A 139 27.10 8.27 -0.02
CA LEU A 139 28.31 9.07 0.10
C LEU A 139 29.33 8.64 -0.95
N LYS A 140 29.82 9.59 -1.74
CA LYS A 140 30.90 9.39 -2.72
C LYS A 140 31.80 10.63 -2.69
N ASN A 141 33.07 10.44 -2.31
CA ASN A 141 34.08 11.50 -2.29
C ASN A 141 33.62 12.75 -1.51
N GLY A 142 33.02 12.56 -0.32
CA GLY A 142 32.52 13.65 0.52
C GLY A 142 31.24 14.32 0.03
N ARG A 143 30.60 13.81 -1.04
CA ARG A 143 29.33 14.31 -1.56
C ARG A 143 28.27 13.24 -1.52
N ILE A 144 27.03 13.63 -1.27
CA ILE A 144 25.88 12.75 -1.43
C ILE A 144 25.47 12.79 -2.90
N VAL A 145 25.43 11.61 -3.54
CA VAL A 145 24.94 11.43 -4.91
C VAL A 145 23.68 10.58 -4.89
N PRO A 146 22.79 10.67 -5.90
CA PRO A 146 21.61 9.81 -5.99
C PRO A 146 21.98 8.33 -5.87
N TYR A 147 21.08 7.54 -5.28
CA TYR A 147 21.27 6.09 -5.25
C TYR A 147 21.13 5.49 -6.67
N LYS A 148 21.56 4.24 -6.86
CA LYS A 148 21.57 3.58 -8.18
C LYS A 148 20.16 3.44 -8.75
N SER A 149 20.01 3.66 -10.06
CA SER A 149 18.74 3.43 -10.78
C SER A 149 18.45 1.93 -10.93
N HIS A 150 17.20 1.57 -11.28
CA HIS A 150 16.83 0.19 -11.60
C HIS A 150 17.79 -0.45 -12.61
N GLN A 151 18.06 0.25 -13.71
CA GLN A 151 18.98 -0.22 -14.75
C GLN A 151 20.40 -0.46 -14.21
N ASP A 152 20.92 0.45 -13.37
CA ASP A 152 22.27 0.30 -12.82
C ASP A 152 22.37 -0.88 -11.85
N ILE A 153 21.28 -1.16 -11.12
CA ILE A 153 21.17 -2.29 -10.20
C ILE A 153 21.14 -3.60 -11.00
N ASP A 154 20.29 -3.71 -12.01
CA ASP A 154 20.19 -4.93 -12.83
C ASP A 154 21.48 -5.24 -13.58
N LYS A 155 22.15 -4.22 -14.13
CA LYS A 155 23.36 -4.41 -14.94
C LYS A 155 24.60 -4.72 -14.12
N ASN A 156 24.76 -4.07 -12.96
CA ASN A 156 26.03 -4.09 -12.22
C ASN A 156 25.91 -4.78 -10.87
N GLY A 157 24.71 -5.15 -10.44
CA GLY A 157 24.42 -5.54 -9.07
C GLY A 157 24.69 -4.42 -8.06
N ILE A 158 24.44 -4.75 -6.80
CA ILE A 158 24.72 -3.89 -5.65
C ILE A 158 25.24 -4.70 -4.47
N ASN A 159 25.95 -4.03 -3.57
CA ASN A 159 26.34 -4.61 -2.29
C ASN A 159 25.20 -4.47 -1.29
N ALA A 160 24.24 -5.39 -1.36
CA ALA A 160 23.09 -5.45 -0.48
C ALA A 160 22.76 -6.92 -0.15
N PRO A 161 22.02 -7.19 0.95
CA PRO A 161 21.55 -8.54 1.22
C PRO A 161 20.73 -9.07 0.04
N VAL A 162 21.03 -10.27 -0.44
CA VAL A 162 20.15 -10.98 -1.39
C VAL A 162 19.22 -11.87 -0.57
N LEU A 163 17.91 -11.66 -0.71
CA LEU A 163 16.91 -12.42 0.04
C LEU A 163 16.59 -13.76 -0.63
N CYS A 164 16.55 -13.76 -1.96
CA CYS A 164 16.44 -14.94 -2.81
C CYS A 164 16.71 -14.54 -4.27
N TYR A 165 16.74 -15.52 -5.16
CA TYR A 165 16.76 -15.34 -6.61
C TYR A 165 15.46 -15.87 -7.20
N VAL A 166 14.90 -15.18 -8.20
CA VAL A 166 13.68 -15.58 -8.90
C VAL A 166 13.95 -15.93 -10.36
N ASP A 167 13.02 -16.66 -10.98
CA ASP A 167 13.14 -17.18 -12.34
C ASP A 167 12.73 -16.17 -13.43
N SER A 168 12.10 -15.06 -13.05
CA SER A 168 11.51 -14.09 -13.97
C SER A 168 11.74 -12.65 -13.53
N LYS A 169 12.48 -11.87 -14.34
CA LYS A 169 12.64 -10.42 -14.12
C LYS A 169 11.35 -9.62 -14.32
N ILE A 170 10.42 -10.14 -15.13
CA ILE A 170 9.09 -9.55 -15.31
C ILE A 170 8.31 -9.65 -14.00
N ASP A 171 8.28 -10.85 -13.40
CA ASP A 171 7.54 -11.06 -12.15
C ASP A 171 8.23 -10.34 -10.98
N ALA A 172 9.57 -10.26 -10.96
CA ALA A 172 10.32 -9.40 -10.03
C ALA A 172 9.95 -7.91 -10.17
N PHE A 173 9.79 -7.43 -11.41
CA PHE A 173 9.36 -6.06 -11.68
C PHE A 173 7.94 -5.80 -11.17
N PHE A 174 7.00 -6.72 -11.40
CA PHE A 174 5.64 -6.59 -10.86
C PHE A 174 5.63 -6.66 -9.32
N LEU A 175 6.48 -7.49 -8.71
CA LEU A 175 6.69 -7.49 -7.27
C LEU A 175 7.14 -6.10 -6.77
N HIS A 176 8.07 -5.41 -7.46
CA HIS A 176 8.45 -4.04 -7.11
C HIS A 176 7.26 -3.07 -7.17
N ILE A 177 6.33 -3.24 -8.11
CA ILE A 177 5.12 -2.39 -8.22
C ILE A 177 4.16 -2.68 -7.07
N GLN A 178 3.94 -3.96 -6.73
CA GLN A 178 3.01 -4.35 -5.66
C GLN A 178 3.58 -4.03 -4.27
N GLY A 179 4.90 -4.04 -4.10
CA GLY A 179 5.61 -3.69 -2.86
C GLY A 179 5.66 -4.81 -1.82
N SER A 180 4.91 -5.89 -2.00
CA SER A 180 4.97 -7.11 -1.19
C SER A 180 4.60 -8.31 -2.05
N GLY A 181 5.01 -9.51 -1.64
CA GLY A 181 4.72 -10.76 -2.36
C GLY A 181 5.25 -11.98 -1.65
N LYS A 182 5.01 -13.14 -2.24
CA LYS A 182 5.47 -14.44 -1.76
C LYS A 182 6.43 -15.05 -2.76
N VAL A 183 7.47 -15.72 -2.27
CA VAL A 183 8.36 -16.54 -3.08
C VAL A 183 8.27 -17.97 -2.60
N VAL A 184 7.79 -18.86 -3.45
CA VAL A 184 7.85 -20.31 -3.23
C VAL A 184 9.26 -20.76 -3.60
N LEU A 185 10.05 -21.09 -2.59
CA LEU A 185 11.43 -21.55 -2.74
C LEU A 185 11.47 -22.98 -3.29
N GLU A 186 12.58 -23.37 -3.92
CA GLU A 186 12.78 -24.73 -4.45
C GLU A 186 12.61 -25.84 -3.41
N ASN A 187 12.88 -25.55 -2.14
CA ASN A 187 12.69 -26.46 -1.01
C ASN A 187 11.23 -26.55 -0.52
N GLY A 188 10.29 -25.83 -1.15
CA GLY A 188 8.88 -25.77 -0.78
C GLY A 188 8.53 -24.72 0.28
N ASN A 189 9.53 -24.06 0.89
CA ASN A 189 9.29 -23.01 1.87
C ASN A 189 8.73 -21.75 1.21
N ILE A 190 7.88 -21.03 1.93
CA ILE A 190 7.34 -19.74 1.49
C ILE A 190 8.12 -18.63 2.19
N LEU A 191 8.74 -17.78 1.39
CA LEU A 191 9.35 -16.53 1.85
C LEU A 191 8.36 -15.38 1.60
N ASN A 192 7.81 -14.82 2.67
CA ASN A 192 7.01 -13.59 2.56
C ASN A 192 7.93 -12.38 2.49
N LEU A 193 7.70 -11.52 1.50
CA LEU A 193 8.47 -10.30 1.26
C LEU A 193 7.57 -9.08 1.44
N GLY A 194 8.04 -8.11 2.21
CA GLY A 194 7.43 -6.79 2.34
C GLY A 194 8.39 -5.68 1.93
N TYR A 195 7.84 -4.51 1.61
CA TYR A 195 8.61 -3.29 1.34
C TYR A 195 9.51 -2.94 2.52
N ALA A 196 10.80 -2.76 2.27
CA ALA A 196 11.76 -2.24 3.25
C ALA A 196 12.10 -0.77 2.95
N ASP A 197 12.52 -0.48 1.72
CA ASP A 197 12.83 0.88 1.25
C ASP A 197 12.81 0.96 -0.28
N GLN A 198 13.17 2.11 -0.87
CA GLN A 198 13.35 2.28 -2.31
C GLN A 198 14.58 3.14 -2.61
N ASN A 199 15.02 3.15 -3.87
CA ASN A 199 16.20 3.88 -4.33
C ASN A 199 16.00 5.40 -4.52
N GLY A 200 14.80 5.93 -4.25
CA GLY A 200 14.47 7.36 -4.32
C GLY A 200 14.28 7.96 -5.71
N HIS A 201 14.39 7.16 -6.78
CA HIS A 201 14.07 7.60 -8.14
C HIS A 201 12.55 7.70 -8.34
N PRO A 202 12.06 8.62 -9.19
CA PRO A 202 10.63 8.73 -9.46
C PRO A 202 10.12 7.52 -10.22
N TYR A 203 8.95 7.02 -9.81
CA TYR A 203 8.24 5.97 -10.54
C TYR A 203 7.83 6.46 -11.92
N ARG A 204 8.07 5.65 -12.96
CA ARG A 204 7.55 5.88 -14.31
C ARG A 204 6.69 4.69 -14.74
N ALA A 205 5.44 4.97 -15.10
CA ALA A 205 4.48 3.96 -15.50
C ALA A 205 4.81 3.40 -16.90
N ILE A 206 5.40 2.20 -16.96
CA ILE A 206 5.81 1.57 -18.22
C ILE A 206 4.63 1.35 -19.18
N GLY A 207 3.43 1.08 -18.66
CA GLY A 207 2.23 0.93 -19.49
C GLY A 207 1.88 2.19 -20.30
N ARG A 208 2.12 3.39 -19.74
CA ARG A 208 1.92 4.65 -20.49
C ARG A 208 2.95 4.83 -21.59
N ILE A 209 4.20 4.40 -21.33
CA ILE A 209 5.28 4.43 -22.30
C ILE A 209 4.96 3.46 -23.43
N MET A 210 4.58 2.23 -23.10
CA MET A 210 4.21 1.21 -24.09
C MET A 210 3.04 1.62 -24.97
N LYS A 211 2.01 2.26 -24.40
CA LYS A 211 0.90 2.82 -25.17
C LYS A 211 1.34 3.95 -26.09
N LYS A 212 2.15 4.88 -25.58
CA LYS A 212 2.68 6.00 -26.36
C LYS A 212 3.52 5.52 -27.56
N ASP A 213 4.30 4.48 -27.35
CA ASP A 213 5.21 3.93 -28.37
C ASP A 213 4.51 2.93 -29.31
N GLY A 214 3.20 2.72 -29.14
CA GLY A 214 2.39 1.88 -30.02
C GLY A 214 2.51 0.37 -29.78
N TYR A 215 3.12 -0.05 -28.67
CA TYR A 215 3.23 -1.47 -28.31
C TYR A 215 1.90 -2.06 -27.83
N LEU A 216 1.05 -1.25 -27.21
CA LEU A 216 -0.24 -1.67 -26.65
C LEU A 216 -1.33 -0.61 -26.88
N GLU A 217 -2.51 -1.04 -27.33
CA GLU A 217 -3.69 -0.17 -27.39
C GLU A 217 -4.37 -0.06 -26.01
N ASP A 218 -4.65 -1.23 -25.42
CA ASP A 218 -5.20 -1.38 -24.08
C ASP A 218 -4.12 -1.82 -23.08
N VAL A 219 -3.96 -1.02 -22.04
CA VAL A 219 -2.91 -1.21 -21.03
C VAL A 219 -3.52 -1.86 -19.80
N SER A 220 -3.18 -3.13 -19.60
CA SER A 220 -3.41 -3.86 -18.37
C SER A 220 -2.11 -4.52 -17.93
N MET A 221 -2.08 -5.03 -16.70
CA MET A 221 -0.95 -5.81 -16.23
C MET A 221 -0.71 -7.04 -17.11
N GLN A 222 -1.80 -7.70 -17.53
CA GLN A 222 -1.77 -8.88 -18.40
C GLN A 222 -1.21 -8.51 -19.77
N SER A 223 -1.72 -7.45 -20.41
CA SER A 223 -1.24 -7.07 -21.75
C SER A 223 0.23 -6.65 -21.74
N ILE A 224 0.70 -5.97 -20.69
CA ILE A 224 2.13 -5.68 -20.49
C ILE A 224 2.93 -6.96 -20.34
N ARG A 225 2.48 -7.88 -19.47
CA ARG A 225 3.18 -9.15 -19.20
C ARG A 225 3.30 -10.01 -20.44
N ASP A 226 2.20 -10.18 -21.16
CA ASP A 226 2.13 -11.00 -22.37
C ASP A 226 3.04 -10.43 -23.47
N PHE A 227 3.02 -9.10 -23.66
CA PHE A 227 3.94 -8.44 -24.58
C PHE A 227 5.40 -8.68 -24.21
N LEU A 228 5.77 -8.52 -22.93
CA LEU A 228 7.15 -8.72 -22.48
C LEU A 228 7.62 -10.17 -22.65
N ILE A 229 6.74 -11.15 -22.42
CA ILE A 229 7.03 -12.57 -22.65
C ILE A 229 7.26 -12.84 -24.14
N ALA A 230 6.41 -12.27 -25.00
CA ALA A 230 6.51 -12.43 -26.45
C ALA A 230 7.70 -11.71 -27.09
N ASN A 231 8.27 -10.69 -26.43
CA ASN A 231 9.37 -9.86 -26.95
C ASN A 231 10.55 -9.78 -25.96
N PRO A 232 11.32 -10.86 -25.74
CA PRO A 232 12.41 -10.92 -24.76
C PRO A 232 13.49 -9.83 -24.94
N GLU A 233 13.77 -9.45 -26.17
CA GLU A 233 14.74 -8.41 -26.55
C GLU A 233 14.30 -7.00 -26.12
N LYS A 234 13.01 -6.78 -25.90
CA LYS A 234 12.44 -5.51 -25.43
C LYS A 234 12.34 -5.40 -23.92
N GLN A 235 12.53 -6.50 -23.19
CA GLN A 235 12.30 -6.51 -21.75
C GLN A 235 13.17 -5.50 -21.01
N ASP A 236 14.48 -5.48 -21.25
CA ASP A 236 15.37 -4.55 -20.52
C ASP A 236 15.05 -3.10 -20.84
N GLU A 237 14.83 -2.77 -22.12
CA GLU A 237 14.44 -1.42 -22.56
C GLU A 237 13.20 -0.92 -21.81
N ILE A 238 12.14 -1.74 -21.76
CA ILE A 238 10.84 -1.36 -21.19
C ILE A 238 10.89 -1.34 -19.67
N LEU A 239 11.45 -2.38 -19.02
CA LEU A 239 11.50 -2.47 -17.57
C LEU A 239 12.39 -1.35 -16.98
N HIS A 240 13.53 -1.06 -17.62
CA HIS A 240 14.46 -0.01 -17.17
C HIS A 240 13.96 1.40 -17.42
N ALA A 241 12.88 1.58 -18.20
CA ALA A 241 12.23 2.88 -18.35
C ALA A 241 11.65 3.40 -17.02
N ASN A 242 11.41 2.51 -16.05
CA ASN A 242 11.13 2.86 -14.65
C ASN A 242 12.42 2.83 -13.81
N PRO A 243 13.02 3.97 -13.47
CA PRO A 243 14.26 4.00 -12.69
C PRO A 243 14.05 3.67 -11.20
N SER A 244 12.81 3.67 -10.72
CA SER A 244 12.47 3.28 -9.34
C SER A 244 12.76 1.80 -9.10
N TYR A 245 13.40 1.51 -7.97
CA TYR A 245 13.72 0.17 -7.51
C TYR A 245 13.32 0.03 -6.04
N VAL A 246 12.63 -1.06 -5.71
CA VAL A 246 12.15 -1.35 -4.35
C VAL A 246 13.05 -2.41 -3.73
N PHE A 247 13.42 -2.20 -2.47
CA PHE A 247 14.13 -3.15 -1.64
C PHE A 247 13.16 -3.79 -0.66
N PHE A 248 13.38 -5.07 -0.34
CA PHE A 248 12.46 -5.86 0.46
C PHE A 248 13.04 -6.26 1.82
N GLU A 249 12.19 -6.79 2.67
CA GLU A 249 12.58 -7.48 3.89
C GLU A 249 11.70 -8.72 4.05
N SER A 250 12.26 -9.76 4.67
CA SER A 250 11.49 -10.96 5.01
C SER A 250 10.47 -10.62 6.10
N LYS A 251 9.23 -11.06 5.90
CA LYS A 251 8.14 -10.91 6.87
C LYS A 251 7.73 -12.27 7.42
N SER A 252 7.25 -12.27 8.66
CA SER A 252 6.71 -13.48 9.31
C SER A 252 5.34 -13.89 8.79
N GLN A 253 4.62 -12.97 8.13
CA GLN A 253 3.26 -13.13 7.63
C GLN A 253 3.14 -12.48 6.24
N GLY A 254 1.98 -12.63 5.59
CA GLY A 254 1.71 -12.04 4.28
C GLY A 254 1.65 -10.51 4.29
N ALA A 255 1.25 -9.96 3.15
CA ALA A 255 1.16 -8.53 2.91
C ALA A 255 0.48 -7.80 4.08
N THR A 256 1.21 -6.86 4.68
CA THR A 256 0.76 -6.07 5.83
C THR A 256 0.47 -4.65 5.38
N GLY A 257 -0.76 -4.17 5.62
CA GLY A 257 -1.20 -2.84 5.21
C GLY A 257 -0.61 -1.71 6.06
N ALA A 258 -0.90 -0.46 5.67
CA ALA A 258 -0.48 0.73 6.42
C ALA A 258 -1.04 0.80 7.85
N ALA A 259 -2.11 0.05 8.15
CA ALA A 259 -2.66 -0.10 9.49
C ALA A 259 -1.87 -1.11 10.36
N GLY A 260 -0.83 -1.75 9.82
CA GLY A 260 0.01 -2.71 10.55
C GLY A 260 -0.66 -4.06 10.80
N VAL A 261 -1.67 -4.40 9.97
CA VAL A 261 -2.39 -5.69 10.00
C VAL A 261 -2.23 -6.41 8.68
N GLU A 262 -2.27 -7.74 8.71
CA GLU A 262 -2.27 -8.56 7.50
C GLU A 262 -3.53 -8.29 6.67
N LEU A 263 -3.36 -8.19 5.36
CA LEU A 263 -4.43 -7.88 4.43
C LEU A 263 -5.25 -9.14 4.13
N ILE A 264 -6.56 -9.00 4.22
CA ILE A 264 -7.52 -10.05 3.87
C ILE A 264 -8.02 -9.83 2.45
N ALA A 265 -7.90 -10.86 1.62
CA ALA A 265 -8.30 -10.83 0.21
C ALA A 265 -9.77 -10.36 0.06
N ASN A 266 -10.02 -9.52 -0.95
CA ASN A 266 -11.34 -8.94 -1.28
C ASN A 266 -12.01 -8.13 -0.16
N THR A 267 -11.34 -7.92 0.98
CA THR A 267 -11.90 -7.24 2.15
C THR A 267 -11.07 -6.00 2.51
N SER A 268 -9.75 -6.07 2.31
CA SER A 268 -8.84 -4.96 2.62
C SER A 268 -8.70 -3.98 1.46
N VAL A 269 -8.70 -2.69 1.78
CA VAL A 269 -8.64 -1.59 0.80
C VAL A 269 -7.60 -0.56 1.20
N ALA A 270 -6.81 -0.11 0.23
CA ALA A 270 -5.87 1.00 0.40
C ALA A 270 -6.60 2.33 0.14
N VAL A 271 -6.34 3.34 0.98
CA VAL A 271 -7.03 4.63 0.92
C VAL A 271 -6.08 5.80 1.06
N ASP A 272 -6.50 6.97 0.59
CA ASP A 272 -5.84 8.22 0.89
C ASP A 272 -6.20 8.67 2.32
N ARG A 273 -5.20 8.60 3.19
CA ARG A 273 -5.33 8.90 4.63
C ARG A 273 -5.66 10.36 4.93
N ARG A 274 -5.55 11.25 3.95
CA ARG A 274 -6.01 12.65 4.09
C ARG A 274 -7.53 12.74 4.18
N TYR A 275 -8.25 11.76 3.64
CA TYR A 275 -9.71 11.76 3.55
C TYR A 275 -10.36 10.60 4.30
N ILE A 276 -9.75 9.42 4.28
CA ILE A 276 -10.30 8.22 4.93
C ILE A 276 -9.33 7.76 6.01
N PRO A 277 -9.70 7.86 7.31
CA PRO A 277 -8.90 7.31 8.39
C PRO A 277 -8.70 5.80 8.26
N LEU A 278 -7.55 5.32 8.70
CA LEU A 278 -7.26 3.88 8.67
C LEU A 278 -8.24 3.11 9.57
N GLY A 279 -8.64 1.92 9.10
CA GLY A 279 -9.53 1.01 9.83
C GLY A 279 -11.01 1.31 9.74
N MET A 280 -11.42 2.44 9.14
CA MET A 280 -12.83 2.72 8.92
C MET A 280 -13.45 1.68 7.95
N PRO A 281 -14.58 1.05 8.32
CA PRO A 281 -15.35 0.22 7.39
C PRO A 281 -15.78 1.02 6.17
N LEU A 282 -15.66 0.43 4.98
CA LEU A 282 -16.09 1.06 3.73
C LEU A 282 -17.12 0.21 3.01
N ILE A 283 -18.13 0.88 2.46
CA ILE A 283 -19.07 0.30 1.49
C ILE A 283 -18.63 0.74 0.10
N LEU A 284 -18.26 -0.22 -0.74
CA LEU A 284 -17.81 0.03 -2.10
C LEU A 284 -18.87 -0.42 -3.09
N LYS A 285 -19.19 0.45 -4.07
CA LYS A 285 -20.01 0.11 -5.23
C LYS A 285 -19.20 0.41 -6.48
N THR A 286 -18.95 -0.61 -7.30
CA THR A 286 -18.13 -0.53 -8.50
C THR A 286 -18.75 -1.36 -9.62
N ASP A 287 -18.47 -0.97 -10.86
CA ASP A 287 -18.87 -1.70 -12.07
C ASP A 287 -17.72 -2.57 -12.62
N ILE A 288 -16.60 -2.67 -11.88
CA ILE A 288 -15.43 -3.47 -12.26
C ILE A 288 -15.74 -4.96 -12.06
N SER A 289 -15.62 -5.76 -13.12
CA SER A 289 -15.54 -7.22 -13.03
C SER A 289 -14.12 -7.63 -12.65
N PHE A 290 -13.97 -8.41 -11.57
CA PHE A 290 -12.68 -8.99 -11.19
C PHE A 290 -12.29 -10.07 -12.20
N VAL A 291 -11.12 -9.90 -12.83
CA VAL A 291 -10.48 -10.92 -13.67
C VAL A 291 -9.13 -11.25 -13.03
N SER A 292 -8.93 -12.51 -12.64
CA SER A 292 -7.64 -13.01 -12.12
C SER A 292 -6.56 -12.82 -13.20
N PRO A 293 -5.39 -12.24 -12.87
CA PRO A 293 -4.24 -12.19 -13.78
C PRO A 293 -3.71 -13.56 -14.22
N TRP A 294 -4.09 -14.64 -13.52
CA TRP A 294 -3.42 -15.94 -13.62
C TRP A 294 -4.32 -17.06 -14.14
N GLY A 295 -5.51 -16.72 -14.65
CA GLY A 295 -6.59 -17.69 -14.87
C GLY A 295 -7.38 -17.94 -13.58
#